data_AF-G9ZXG3-F1
#
_entry.id   AF-G9ZXG3-F1
#
_cell.length_a   1.000
_cell.length_b   1.000
_cell.length_c   1.000
_cell.angle_alpha   90.00
_cell.angle_beta   90.00
_cell.angle_gamma   90.00
#
_symmetry.space_group_name_H-M   'P 1'
#
loop_
_entity.id
_entity.type
_entity.pdbx_description
1 polymer ?
#
loop_
_entity_poly.entity_id
_entity_poly.type
_entity_poly.pdbx_seq_one_letter_code
_entity_poly.pdbx_strand_id
1 'polypeptide(L)'
;MHGLALLFALTLLAFPPPAQAVTPDIVTRDTQANMRECRSAGGRPSLRPEYETTADLNGDGRTDTIIDLSGLNCDGAASFFCGSAGCPLTVYLSGSGAYRAKPLGHVQGWELDRSTNLPALVLSLHGSACGRAGAEGCLRRLAWNGRDLVATVRGGGGRSATSPDQPSASAPSGWSLRPVSGRSPVAVVAGPGQIANLALLCQQGRAIAAVTFRQPPPASSATLRFSDGRQRVDVFFTEMRGGGSAWYADLAASSLPTLLLQRDTPLSLAIDNTLQGQLPRQGAGQALRQALSPCLRLR
;
A
#
# COMPACT_ATOMS: atom_id res chain seq x y z
N MET A 1 -1.17 53.12 69.23
CA MET A 1 -1.55 51.73 68.92
C MET A 1 -1.84 51.65 67.44
N HIS A 2 -1.21 50.68 66.77
CA HIS A 2 -0.98 50.61 65.32
C HIS A 2 -2.15 49.92 64.60
N GLY A 3 -2.40 50.26 63.33
CA GLY A 3 -3.38 49.56 62.50
C GLY A 3 -3.24 49.88 61.01
N LEU A 4 -2.09 49.54 60.41
CA LEU A 4 -1.85 49.63 58.97
C LEU A 4 -2.56 48.45 58.29
N ALA A 5 -3.68 48.70 57.61
CA ALA A 5 -4.41 47.68 56.85
C ALA A 5 -3.77 47.51 55.46
N LEU A 6 -2.99 46.44 55.27
CA LEU A 6 -2.47 46.02 53.96
C LEU A 6 -3.63 45.45 53.12
N LEU A 7 -4.01 46.14 52.05
CA LEU A 7 -4.79 45.56 50.95
C LEU A 7 -3.87 44.68 50.09
N PHE A 8 -3.97 43.36 50.25
CA PHE A 8 -3.41 42.40 49.30
C PHE A 8 -4.27 42.38 48.03
N ALA A 9 -3.84 43.07 46.98
CA ALA A 9 -4.40 42.92 45.65
C ALA A 9 -3.98 41.56 45.08
N LEU A 10 -4.89 40.58 45.13
CA LEU A 10 -4.69 39.25 44.58
C LEU A 10 -4.76 39.34 43.04
N THR A 11 -3.61 39.54 42.39
CA THR A 11 -3.49 39.48 40.93
C THR A 11 -3.66 38.03 40.47
N LEU A 12 -4.88 37.70 40.01
CA LEU A 12 -5.17 36.46 39.28
C LEU A 12 -4.31 36.43 38.00
N LEU A 13 -3.25 35.63 38.00
CA LEU A 13 -2.52 35.25 36.80
C LEU A 13 -3.49 34.49 35.89
N ALA A 14 -4.04 35.18 34.89
CA ALA A 14 -4.78 34.55 33.80
C ALA A 14 -3.82 33.67 33.02
N PHE A 15 -3.84 32.36 33.29
CA PHE A 15 -3.17 31.40 32.44
C PHE A 15 -3.85 31.45 31.06
N PRO A 16 -3.13 31.72 29.96
CA PRO A 16 -3.71 31.59 28.64
C PRO A 16 -4.22 30.14 28.50
N PRO A 17 -5.43 29.94 27.94
CA PRO A 17 -5.91 28.59 27.66
C PRO A 17 -4.87 27.87 26.78
N PRO A 18 -4.67 26.56 26.97
CA PRO A 18 -3.79 25.80 26.10
C PRO A 18 -4.25 26.02 24.66
N ALA A 19 -3.34 26.49 23.80
CA ALA A 19 -3.61 26.63 22.38
C ALA A 19 -4.02 25.26 21.85
N GLN A 20 -5.29 25.10 21.48
CA GLN A 20 -5.75 23.89 20.82
C GLN A 20 -4.98 23.78 19.50
N ALA A 21 -4.30 22.66 19.28
CA ALA A 21 -3.62 22.41 18.01
C ALA A 21 -4.69 22.43 16.90
N VAL A 22 -4.65 23.44 16.05
CA VAL A 22 -5.56 23.55 14.90
C VAL A 22 -5.16 22.49 13.89
N THR A 23 -6.04 21.53 13.62
CA THR A 23 -5.84 20.56 12.54
C THR A 23 -5.69 21.29 11.21
N PRO A 24 -4.62 21.03 10.43
CA PRO A 24 -4.38 21.75 9.18
C PRO A 24 -5.53 21.58 8.18
N ASP A 25 -5.87 22.64 7.43
CA ASP A 25 -6.96 22.62 6.44
C ASP A 25 -6.85 21.47 5.42
N ILE A 26 -5.61 21.13 5.02
CA ILE A 26 -5.34 20.00 4.12
C ILE A 26 -5.76 18.66 4.74
N VAL A 27 -5.49 18.45 6.03
CA VAL A 27 -5.87 17.23 6.75
C VAL A 27 -7.38 17.14 6.86
N THR A 28 -8.04 18.25 7.22
CA THR A 28 -9.51 18.33 7.30
C THR A 28 -10.15 18.02 5.94
N ARG A 29 -9.67 18.66 4.87
CA ARG A 29 -10.20 18.46 3.52
C ARG A 29 -10.04 17.01 3.05
N ASP A 30 -8.87 16.43 3.24
CA ASP A 30 -8.56 15.08 2.76
C ASP A 30 -9.31 14.03 3.60
N THR A 31 -9.49 14.28 4.91
CA THR A 31 -10.38 13.48 5.76
C THR A 31 -11.82 13.51 5.29
N GLN A 32 -12.35 14.68 4.95
CA GLN A 32 -13.70 14.79 4.39
C GLN A 32 -13.80 14.12 3.01
N ALA A 33 -12.73 14.13 2.20
CA ALA A 33 -12.69 13.39 0.94
C ALA A 33 -12.80 11.88 1.17
N ASN A 34 -12.00 11.31 2.08
CA ASN A 34 -12.07 9.89 2.43
C ASN A 34 -13.47 9.51 2.95
N MET A 35 -14.09 10.34 3.79
CA MET A 35 -15.48 10.11 4.24
C MET A 35 -16.48 10.13 3.08
N ARG A 36 -16.33 11.03 2.10
CA ARG A 36 -17.18 11.07 0.91
C ARG A 36 -16.99 9.84 0.04
N GLU A 37 -15.76 9.38 -0.15
CA GLU A 37 -15.46 8.16 -0.90
C GLU A 37 -16.11 6.93 -0.27
N CYS A 38 -16.02 6.79 1.06
CA CYS A 38 -16.74 5.75 1.79
C CYS A 38 -18.26 5.78 1.51
N ARG A 39 -18.87 6.97 1.60
CA ARG A 39 -20.31 7.14 1.30
C ARG A 39 -20.65 6.80 -0.15
N SER A 40 -19.77 7.16 -1.09
CA SER A 40 -19.97 6.85 -2.51
C SER A 40 -19.91 5.35 -2.82
N ALA A 41 -19.20 4.59 -1.99
CA ALA A 41 -19.17 3.14 -2.03
C ALA A 41 -20.38 2.47 -1.34
N GLY A 42 -21.36 3.26 -0.89
CA GLY A 42 -22.53 2.78 -0.12
C GLY A 42 -22.25 2.58 1.37
N GLY A 43 -21.07 2.99 1.85
CA GLY A 43 -20.67 2.81 3.23
C GLY A 43 -21.01 3.97 4.17
N ARG A 44 -20.88 3.70 5.48
CA ARG A 44 -21.06 4.68 6.56
C ARG A 44 -19.71 4.92 7.25
N PRO A 45 -19.08 6.10 7.06
CA PRO A 45 -17.76 6.36 7.61
C PRO A 45 -17.83 6.68 9.11
N SER A 46 -16.89 6.13 9.86
CA SER A 46 -16.54 6.57 11.22
C SER A 46 -15.02 6.53 11.42
N LEU A 47 -14.48 7.48 12.18
CA LEU A 47 -13.06 7.52 12.51
C LEU A 47 -12.82 6.83 13.85
N ARG A 48 -11.76 6.04 13.92
CA ARG A 48 -11.20 5.48 15.15
C ARG A 48 -9.99 6.29 15.60
N PRO A 49 -9.55 6.17 16.86
CA PRO A 49 -8.41 6.93 17.38
C PRO A 49 -7.12 6.76 16.56
N GLU A 50 -6.92 5.60 15.94
CA GLU A 50 -5.73 5.29 15.14
C GLU A 50 -5.72 6.02 13.78
N TYR A 51 -6.82 6.65 13.38
CA TYR A 51 -6.93 7.36 12.10
C TYR A 51 -5.93 8.52 11.99
N GLU A 52 -5.68 9.21 13.10
CA GLU A 52 -4.82 10.38 13.14
C GLU A 52 -3.79 10.24 14.26
N THR A 53 -2.53 10.40 13.91
CA THR A 53 -1.43 10.50 14.88
C THR A 53 -0.58 11.72 14.59
N THR A 54 -0.11 12.37 15.64
CA THR A 54 0.69 13.59 15.52
C THR A 54 2.12 13.41 16.05
N ALA A 55 3.10 13.98 15.36
CA ALA A 55 4.51 14.01 15.78
C ALA A 55 5.26 15.17 15.11
N ASP A 56 6.35 15.66 15.68
CA ASP A 56 7.28 16.55 14.96
C ASP A 56 8.38 15.69 14.31
N LEU A 57 8.22 15.37 13.02
CA LEU A 57 9.09 14.48 12.26
C LEU A 57 10.24 15.23 11.58
N ASN A 58 10.07 16.53 11.31
CA ASN A 58 11.05 17.35 10.59
C ASN A 58 11.88 18.27 11.52
N GLY A 59 11.51 18.39 12.79
CA GLY A 59 12.20 19.17 13.81
C GLY A 59 11.92 20.67 13.76
N ASP A 60 10.84 21.10 13.11
CA ASP A 60 10.50 22.52 12.97
C ASP A 60 9.68 23.07 14.15
N GLY A 61 9.41 22.24 15.16
CA GLY A 61 8.64 22.60 16.35
C GLY A 61 7.14 22.73 16.10
N ARG A 62 6.66 22.43 14.88
CA ARG A 62 5.25 22.34 14.54
C ARG A 62 4.85 20.87 14.44
N THR A 63 3.57 20.62 14.65
CA THR A 63 3.04 19.25 14.63
C THR A 63 2.82 18.78 13.20
N ASP A 64 3.44 17.66 12.82
CA ASP A 64 3.05 16.90 11.63
C ASP A 64 1.88 15.97 11.94
N THR A 65 1.07 15.68 10.91
CA THR A 65 -0.07 14.77 11.02
C THR A 65 0.15 13.53 10.16
N ILE A 66 -0.10 12.35 10.73
CA ILE A 66 -0.07 11.05 10.07
C ILE A 66 -1.51 10.57 10.00
N ILE A 67 -2.02 10.36 8.79
CA ILE A 67 -3.36 9.83 8.54
C ILE A 67 -3.24 8.38 8.07
N ASP A 68 -3.81 7.46 8.85
CA ASP A 68 -3.87 6.02 8.60
C ASP A 68 -5.31 5.60 8.31
N LEU A 69 -5.56 5.17 7.06
CA LEU A 69 -6.90 4.71 6.67
C LEU A 69 -7.31 3.38 7.29
N SER A 70 -6.42 2.69 8.02
CA SER A 70 -6.81 1.57 8.89
C SER A 70 -7.76 2.02 10.02
N GLY A 71 -7.65 3.27 10.45
CA GLY A 71 -8.53 3.91 11.43
C GLY A 71 -9.85 4.43 10.86
N LEU A 72 -10.06 4.39 9.53
CA LEU A 72 -11.33 4.77 8.92
C LEU A 72 -12.20 3.52 8.72
N ASN A 73 -13.20 3.39 9.59
CA ASN A 73 -14.23 2.37 9.42
C ASN A 73 -15.23 2.80 8.36
N CYS A 74 -15.43 1.98 7.33
CA CYS A 74 -16.42 2.20 6.29
C CYS A 74 -17.46 1.06 6.31
N ASP A 75 -18.40 1.15 7.24
CA ASP A 75 -19.41 0.11 7.45
C ASP A 75 -20.31 -0.03 6.21
N GLY A 76 -20.61 -1.26 5.78
CA GLY A 76 -21.31 -1.53 4.52
C GLY A 76 -20.44 -1.50 3.25
N ALA A 77 -19.19 -1.03 3.34
CA ALA A 77 -18.19 -1.10 2.26
C ALA A 77 -16.81 -1.46 2.85
N ALA A 78 -16.79 -2.54 3.64
CA ALA A 78 -15.58 -3.02 4.29
C ALA A 78 -14.46 -3.29 3.28
N SER A 79 -13.23 -2.98 3.66
CA SER A 79 -12.05 -3.09 2.78
C SER A 79 -12.04 -2.16 1.56
N PHE A 80 -12.90 -1.13 1.48
CA PHE A 80 -12.85 -0.17 0.37
C PHE A 80 -11.48 0.52 0.25
N PHE A 81 -10.88 0.92 1.36
CA PHE A 81 -9.56 1.57 1.39
C PHE A 81 -8.40 0.59 1.54
N CYS A 82 -8.63 -0.58 2.15
CA CYS A 82 -7.56 -1.46 2.63
C CYS A 82 -7.56 -2.82 1.93
N GLY A 83 -6.35 -3.34 1.65
CA GLY A 83 -6.15 -4.64 1.02
C GLY A 83 -5.03 -5.45 1.66
N SER A 84 -4.54 -6.48 0.97
CA SER A 84 -3.43 -7.32 1.46
C SER A 84 -2.10 -6.58 1.60
N ALA A 85 -1.92 -5.49 0.84
CA ALA A 85 -0.78 -4.58 0.99
C ALA A 85 -0.93 -3.63 2.19
N GLY A 86 -2.07 -3.70 2.89
CA GLY A 86 -2.41 -2.83 4.00
C GLY A 86 -3.29 -1.65 3.60
N CYS A 87 -3.26 -0.60 4.41
CA CYS A 87 -4.08 0.60 4.26
C CYS A 87 -3.24 1.81 3.83
N PRO A 88 -3.81 2.77 3.09
CA PRO A 88 -3.12 4.01 2.77
C PRO A 88 -2.67 4.77 4.02
N LEU A 89 -1.40 5.18 4.01
CA LEU A 89 -0.80 6.04 5.02
C LEU A 89 -0.32 7.33 4.34
N THR A 90 -0.67 8.49 4.89
CA THR A 90 -0.21 9.80 4.41
C THR A 90 0.36 10.62 5.54
N VAL A 91 1.54 11.20 5.33
CA VAL A 91 2.14 12.16 6.27
C VAL A 91 1.93 13.57 5.73
N TYR A 92 1.38 14.46 6.55
CA TYR A 92 1.27 15.89 6.29
C TYR A 92 2.34 16.59 7.09
N LEU A 93 3.42 16.95 6.39
CA LEU A 93 4.58 17.60 6.99
C LEU A 93 4.34 19.10 7.09
N SER A 94 4.56 19.68 8.27
CA SER A 94 4.64 21.11 8.50
C SER A 94 5.77 21.73 7.66
N GLY A 95 5.66 23.03 7.43
CA GLY A 95 6.65 23.81 6.72
C GLY A 95 6.44 25.30 6.93
N SER A 96 7.36 26.12 6.39
CA SER A 96 7.43 27.56 6.62
C SER A 96 6.25 28.39 6.05
N GLY A 97 5.26 27.75 5.42
CA GLY A 97 4.08 28.45 4.91
C GLY A 97 2.86 27.56 4.67
N ALA A 98 3.05 26.26 4.44
CA ALA A 98 1.96 25.30 4.25
C ALA A 98 2.39 23.89 4.63
N TYR A 99 1.41 23.03 4.88
CA TYR A 99 1.62 21.60 5.03
C TYR A 99 1.81 20.93 3.67
N ARG A 100 2.73 19.97 3.60
CA ARG A 100 2.98 19.13 2.42
C ARG A 100 2.49 17.72 2.67
N ALA A 101 1.56 17.24 1.86
CA ALA A 101 1.16 15.84 1.86
C ALA A 101 2.24 14.95 1.24
N LYS A 102 2.55 13.84 1.89
CA LYS A 102 3.44 12.78 1.43
C LYS A 102 2.72 11.44 1.57
N PRO A 103 2.04 10.97 0.52
CA PRO A 103 1.48 9.63 0.49
C PRO A 103 2.61 8.59 0.57
N LEU A 104 2.48 7.62 1.46
CA LEU A 104 3.45 6.52 1.65
C LEU A 104 2.97 5.21 1.01
N GLY A 105 1.80 5.23 0.37
CA GLY A 105 1.16 4.07 -0.23
C GLY A 105 0.44 3.20 0.80
N HIS A 106 0.21 1.93 0.46
CA HIS A 106 -0.40 0.97 1.36
C HIS A 106 0.66 0.37 2.30
N VAL A 107 0.40 0.44 3.60
CA VAL A 107 1.26 -0.11 4.64
C VAL A 107 0.47 -1.12 5.47
N GLN A 108 1.07 -2.27 5.73
CA GLN A 108 0.46 -3.33 6.56
C GLN A 108 0.50 -2.98 8.05
N GLY A 109 1.37 -2.05 8.43
CA GLY A 109 1.45 -1.44 9.75
C GLY A 109 2.56 -0.40 9.77
N TRP A 110 2.63 0.38 10.84
CA TRP A 110 3.68 1.36 11.04
C TRP A 110 3.84 1.71 12.52
N GLU A 111 4.99 2.26 12.87
CA GLU A 111 5.27 2.78 14.21
C GLU A 111 6.20 4.00 14.14
N LEU A 112 6.20 4.80 15.20
CA LEU A 112 7.19 5.86 15.41
C LEU A 112 8.35 5.34 16.24
N ASP A 113 9.51 5.19 15.60
CA ASP A 113 10.77 4.99 16.28
C ASP A 113 11.27 6.33 16.83
N ARG A 114 11.20 6.48 18.15
CA ARG A 114 11.64 7.67 18.90
C ARG A 114 13.01 7.50 19.54
N SER A 115 13.83 6.55 19.06
CA SER A 115 15.18 6.32 19.59
C SER A 115 16.17 7.45 19.26
N THR A 116 15.84 8.30 18.28
CA THR A 116 16.64 9.45 17.86
C THR A 116 15.95 10.78 18.17
N ASN A 117 16.69 11.90 18.11
CA ASN A 117 16.16 13.23 18.41
C ASN A 117 14.95 13.61 17.55
N LEU A 118 14.95 13.21 16.27
CA LEU A 118 13.75 13.25 15.43
C LEU A 118 13.15 11.85 15.32
N PRO A 119 11.83 11.68 15.48
CA PRO A 119 11.17 10.41 15.24
C PRO A 119 11.35 9.95 13.79
N ALA A 120 11.48 8.64 13.61
CA ALA A 120 11.42 8.00 12.31
C ALA A 120 10.16 7.15 12.18
N LEU A 121 9.63 7.05 10.97
CA LEU A 121 8.56 6.09 10.68
C LEU A 121 9.17 4.76 10.30
N VAL A 122 8.84 3.70 11.03
CA VAL A 122 9.13 2.32 10.63
C VAL A 122 7.88 1.75 10.01
N LEU A 123 7.93 1.46 8.71
CA LEU A 123 6.80 0.93 7.96
C LEU A 123 6.94 -0.58 7.83
N SER A 124 5.86 -1.30 8.16
CA SER A 124 5.65 -2.69 7.78
C SER A 124 4.93 -2.71 6.44
N LEU A 125 5.63 -3.16 5.41
CA LEU A 125 5.15 -3.17 4.03
C LEU A 125 4.96 -4.61 3.55
N HIS A 126 4.12 -4.75 2.54
CA HIS A 126 4.03 -5.98 1.77
C HIS A 126 5.41 -6.35 1.19
N GLY A 127 5.78 -7.63 1.25
CA GLY A 127 7.11 -8.09 0.85
C GLY A 127 7.55 -7.65 -0.56
N SER A 128 6.61 -7.43 -1.48
CA SER A 128 6.92 -6.94 -2.83
C SER A 128 7.60 -5.56 -2.84
N ALA A 129 7.37 -4.73 -1.82
CA ALA A 129 8.04 -3.43 -1.65
C ALA A 129 9.56 -3.59 -1.42
N CYS A 130 10.01 -4.78 -1.01
CA CYS A 130 11.42 -5.16 -0.85
C CYS A 130 11.88 -6.21 -1.88
N GLY A 131 11.08 -6.48 -2.93
CA GLY A 131 11.38 -7.54 -3.90
C GLY A 131 11.24 -8.97 -3.36
N ARG A 132 10.50 -9.15 -2.25
CA ARG A 132 10.23 -10.44 -1.59
C ARG A 132 8.80 -10.92 -1.84
N ALA A 133 8.46 -12.15 -1.46
CA ALA A 133 7.09 -12.62 -1.52
C ALA A 133 6.20 -11.83 -0.56
N GLY A 134 4.94 -11.62 -0.92
CA GLY A 134 4.04 -10.74 -0.16
C GLY A 134 3.77 -11.12 1.30
N ALA A 135 3.99 -12.39 1.67
CA ALA A 135 3.86 -12.87 3.04
C ALA A 135 5.14 -12.62 3.88
N GLU A 136 6.25 -12.27 3.23
CA GLU A 136 7.47 -11.89 3.91
C GLU A 136 7.40 -10.42 4.34
N GLY A 137 7.78 -10.14 5.58
CA GLY A 137 7.81 -8.77 6.10
C GLY A 137 8.82 -7.91 5.35
N CYS A 138 8.41 -6.71 4.96
CA CYS A 138 9.29 -5.68 4.42
C CYS A 138 9.28 -4.47 5.35
N LEU A 139 10.31 -4.35 6.19
CA LEU A 139 10.48 -3.16 7.04
C LEU A 139 11.21 -2.06 6.29
N ARG A 140 10.68 -0.84 6.35
CA ARG A 140 11.34 0.35 5.80
C ARG A 140 11.29 1.48 6.80
N ARG A 141 12.47 1.92 7.25
CA ARG A 141 12.62 3.08 8.13
C ARG A 141 12.77 4.35 7.30
N LEU A 142 11.90 5.32 7.52
CA LEU A 142 11.94 6.65 6.94
C LEU A 142 12.34 7.67 8.00
N ALA A 143 13.38 8.45 7.74
CA ALA A 143 13.79 9.53 8.62
C ALA A 143 13.99 10.83 7.85
N TRP A 144 13.88 11.94 8.55
CA TRP A 144 14.13 13.25 7.99
C TRP A 144 15.61 13.42 7.63
N ASN A 145 15.88 13.91 6.41
CA ASN A 145 17.24 14.22 5.96
C ASN A 145 17.53 15.72 5.83
N GLY A 146 16.71 16.58 6.45
CA GLY A 146 16.77 18.04 6.27
C GLY A 146 15.85 18.56 5.17
N ARG A 147 15.29 17.69 4.31
CA ARG A 147 14.40 18.09 3.21
C ARG A 147 13.14 17.23 3.10
N ASP A 148 13.28 15.93 3.28
CA ASP A 148 12.18 14.99 3.14
C ASP A 148 12.36 13.76 4.04
N LEU A 149 11.27 13.03 4.28
CA LEU A 149 11.33 11.70 4.87
C LEU A 149 11.86 10.70 3.84
N VAL A 150 13.06 10.17 4.05
CA VAL A 150 13.73 9.26 3.11
C VAL A 150 14.11 7.95 3.78
N ALA A 151 14.18 6.88 2.98
CA ALA A 151 14.61 5.58 3.48
C ALA A 151 16.06 5.64 3.96
N THR A 152 16.32 5.23 5.20
CA THR A 152 17.67 5.20 5.77
C THR A 152 18.24 3.78 5.77
N VAL A 153 19.48 3.64 5.31
CA VAL A 153 20.25 2.38 5.37
C VAL A 153 21.23 2.46 6.55
N ARG A 154 20.85 1.93 7.72
CA ARG A 154 21.68 1.56 8.89
C ARG A 154 20.72 1.11 10.01
N GLY A 155 20.89 0.03 10.77
CA GLY A 155 21.93 -0.99 10.88
C GLY A 155 21.82 -1.64 12.28
N GLY A 156 21.32 -2.88 12.36
CA GLY A 156 21.50 -3.85 13.46
C GLY A 156 20.77 -3.61 14.79
N GLY A 157 20.08 -4.65 15.29
CA GLY A 157 19.92 -4.79 16.76
C GLY A 157 18.64 -5.38 17.36
N GLY A 158 17.79 -6.10 16.63
CA GLY A 158 16.73 -6.92 17.25
C GLY A 158 16.83 -8.34 16.72
N ARG A 159 17.37 -9.25 17.54
CA ARG A 159 17.64 -10.64 17.17
C ARG A 159 16.40 -11.32 16.60
N SER A 160 16.62 -12.01 15.49
CA SER A 160 15.79 -13.12 15.04
C SER A 160 15.42 -14.01 16.22
N ALA A 161 14.12 -14.22 16.42
CA ALA A 161 13.67 -15.56 16.76
C ALA A 161 13.76 -16.37 15.45
N THR A 162 14.97 -16.83 15.15
CA THR A 162 15.19 -17.86 14.14
C THR A 162 14.46 -19.09 14.64
N SER A 163 13.38 -19.50 13.96
CA SER A 163 13.00 -20.90 13.98
C SER A 163 13.96 -21.61 13.02
N PRO A 164 14.86 -22.49 13.50
CA PRO A 164 15.80 -23.19 12.64
C PRO A 164 15.08 -24.35 11.96
N ASP A 165 14.35 -24.04 10.89
CA ASP A 165 14.06 -24.94 9.78
C ASP A 165 13.17 -24.19 8.79
N GLN A 166 13.77 -23.44 7.89
CA GLN A 166 13.18 -23.27 6.56
C GLN A 166 14.31 -22.87 5.59
N PRO A 167 14.63 -23.72 4.60
CA PRO A 167 15.53 -23.33 3.52
C PRO A 167 14.97 -22.07 2.85
N SER A 168 15.83 -21.08 2.60
CA SER A 168 15.54 -19.96 1.71
C SER A 168 15.13 -20.50 0.35
N ALA A 169 13.83 -20.70 0.15
CA ALA A 169 13.29 -21.14 -1.13
C ALA A 169 13.42 -19.96 -2.09
N SER A 170 14.29 -20.12 -3.07
CA SER A 170 14.28 -19.37 -4.33
C SER A 170 12.84 -19.11 -4.75
N ALA A 171 12.50 -17.88 -5.13
CA ALA A 171 11.19 -17.57 -5.70
C ALA A 171 10.84 -18.64 -6.77
N PRO A 172 9.62 -19.20 -6.76
CA PRO A 172 9.28 -20.23 -7.73
C PRO A 172 9.48 -19.65 -9.13
N SER A 173 10.20 -20.39 -9.98
CA SER A 173 10.45 -20.04 -11.38
C SER A 173 9.18 -20.13 -12.25
N GLY A 174 8.00 -20.15 -11.64
CA GLY A 174 6.72 -20.46 -12.26
C GLY A 174 5.54 -19.95 -11.44
N TRP A 175 4.35 -20.22 -11.96
CA TRP A 175 3.09 -19.86 -11.34
C TRP A 175 2.86 -20.64 -10.06
N SER A 176 2.33 -19.94 -9.07
CA SER A 176 1.95 -20.52 -7.78
C SER A 176 0.54 -20.09 -7.40
N LEU A 177 -0.17 -20.94 -6.69
CA LEU A 177 -1.45 -20.58 -6.08
C LEU A 177 -1.20 -20.03 -4.69
N ARG A 178 -1.70 -18.82 -4.42
CA ARG A 178 -1.62 -18.19 -3.11
C ARG A 178 -3.01 -18.13 -2.48
N PRO A 179 -3.21 -18.79 -1.32
CA PRO A 179 -4.45 -18.64 -0.59
C PRO A 179 -4.57 -17.21 -0.05
N VAL A 180 -5.80 -16.71 0.02
CA VAL A 180 -6.11 -15.40 0.62
C VAL A 180 -7.27 -15.62 1.59
N SER A 181 -7.06 -15.28 2.87
CA SER A 181 -8.07 -15.48 3.91
C SER A 181 -9.38 -14.79 3.55
N GLY A 182 -10.47 -15.56 3.52
CA GLY A 182 -11.82 -15.06 3.21
C GLY A 182 -12.07 -14.65 1.75
N ARG A 183 -11.17 -14.97 0.81
CA ARG A 183 -11.31 -14.65 -0.62
C ARG A 183 -10.90 -15.83 -1.50
N SER A 184 -11.22 -15.75 -2.79
CA SER A 184 -10.74 -16.72 -3.78
C SER A 184 -9.21 -16.70 -3.83
N PRO A 185 -8.56 -17.88 -3.98
CA PRO A 185 -7.12 -17.94 -4.09
C PRO A 185 -6.64 -17.26 -5.38
N VAL A 186 -5.39 -16.80 -5.37
CA VAL A 186 -4.81 -16.00 -6.44
C VAL A 186 -3.71 -16.80 -7.13
N ALA A 187 -3.76 -16.93 -8.45
CA ALA A 187 -2.66 -17.47 -9.22
C ALA A 187 -1.66 -16.35 -9.49
N VAL A 188 -0.41 -16.48 -9.07
CA VAL A 188 0.61 -15.43 -9.20
C VAL A 188 1.90 -15.95 -9.79
N VAL A 189 2.59 -15.09 -10.52
CA VAL A 189 3.92 -15.33 -11.08
C VAL A 189 4.75 -14.05 -11.02
N ALA A 190 6.06 -14.21 -10.82
CA ALA A 190 7.01 -13.11 -10.93
C ALA A 190 7.18 -12.70 -12.41
N GLY A 191 7.20 -11.40 -12.68
CA GLY A 191 7.32 -10.87 -14.03
C GLY A 191 8.76 -10.54 -14.45
N PRO A 192 9.04 -10.51 -15.77
CA PRO A 192 10.31 -10.02 -16.30
C PRO A 192 10.35 -8.48 -16.33
N GLY A 193 11.56 -7.92 -16.39
CA GLY A 193 11.78 -6.48 -16.54
C GLY A 193 11.10 -5.65 -15.45
N GLN A 194 10.31 -4.66 -15.86
CA GLN A 194 9.60 -3.76 -14.95
C GLN A 194 8.39 -4.40 -14.25
N ILE A 195 8.00 -5.60 -14.64
CA ILE A 195 6.87 -6.30 -14.03
C ILE A 195 7.37 -6.99 -12.76
N ALA A 196 6.84 -6.59 -11.61
CA ALA A 196 7.17 -7.23 -10.35
C ALA A 196 6.38 -8.55 -10.21
N ASN A 197 5.05 -8.47 -10.32
CA ASN A 197 4.17 -9.64 -10.25
C ASN A 197 2.99 -9.49 -11.20
N LEU A 198 2.58 -10.61 -11.78
CA LEU A 198 1.29 -10.77 -12.48
C LEU A 198 0.45 -11.76 -11.70
N ALA A 199 -0.81 -11.41 -11.45
CA ALA A 199 -1.76 -12.22 -10.71
C ALA A 199 -3.08 -12.32 -11.48
N LEU A 200 -3.69 -13.51 -11.49
CA LEU A 200 -5.03 -13.76 -12.00
C LEU A 200 -5.90 -14.29 -10.86
N LEU A 201 -7.08 -13.72 -10.70
CA LEU A 201 -8.00 -14.05 -9.61
C LEU A 201 -9.46 -13.78 -9.98
N CYS A 202 -10.36 -14.31 -9.17
CA CYS A 202 -11.76 -13.91 -9.17
C CYS A 202 -12.01 -12.79 -8.16
N GLN A 203 -12.66 -11.72 -8.60
CA GLN A 203 -13.18 -10.67 -7.73
C GLN A 203 -14.64 -10.42 -8.07
N GLN A 204 -15.53 -10.61 -7.09
CA GLN A 204 -16.98 -10.43 -7.24
C GLN A 204 -17.56 -11.18 -8.47
N GLY A 205 -17.12 -12.41 -8.69
CA GLY A 205 -17.60 -13.24 -9.81
C GLY A 205 -17.00 -12.89 -11.18
N ARG A 206 -16.04 -11.96 -11.26
CA ARG A 206 -15.34 -11.59 -12.50
C ARG A 206 -13.89 -12.03 -12.48
N ALA A 207 -13.41 -12.55 -13.60
CA ALA A 207 -12.00 -12.87 -13.78
C ALA A 207 -11.23 -11.58 -14.05
N ILE A 208 -10.25 -11.28 -13.20
CA ILE A 208 -9.41 -10.09 -13.32
C ILE A 208 -7.94 -10.47 -13.33
N ALA A 209 -7.14 -9.68 -14.04
CA ALA A 209 -5.69 -9.67 -13.87
C ALA A 209 -5.30 -8.45 -13.03
N ALA A 210 -4.32 -8.65 -12.15
CA ALA A 210 -3.64 -7.60 -11.42
C ALA A 210 -2.15 -7.66 -11.75
N VAL A 211 -1.54 -6.51 -12.03
CA VAL A 211 -0.10 -6.38 -12.25
C VAL A 211 0.47 -5.35 -11.29
N THR A 212 1.66 -5.63 -10.78
CA THR A 212 2.46 -4.65 -10.01
C THR A 212 3.76 -4.41 -10.75
N PHE A 213 4.21 -3.16 -10.76
CA PHE A 213 5.47 -2.79 -11.38
C PHE A 213 6.55 -2.54 -10.33
N ARG A 214 7.81 -2.81 -10.69
CA ARG A 214 8.97 -2.50 -9.83
C ARG A 214 9.14 -0.99 -9.66
N GLN A 215 8.86 -0.25 -10.73
CA GLN A 215 8.75 1.19 -10.74
C GLN A 215 7.40 1.56 -11.35
N PRO A 216 6.58 2.41 -10.72
CA PRO A 216 5.31 2.83 -11.28
C PRO A 216 5.51 3.44 -12.68
N PRO A 217 4.80 2.95 -13.72
CA PRO A 217 4.82 3.61 -15.01
C PRO A 217 4.31 5.06 -14.87
N PRO A 218 4.82 6.00 -15.68
CA PRO A 218 4.40 7.40 -15.61
C PRO A 218 2.94 7.60 -16.05
N ALA A 219 2.38 6.66 -16.80
CA ALA A 219 0.98 6.65 -17.19
C ALA A 219 0.13 5.86 -16.19
N SER A 220 -1.10 6.34 -15.96
CA SER A 220 -2.12 5.65 -15.14
C SER A 220 -2.72 4.41 -15.82
N SER A 221 -2.20 4.04 -17.00
CA SER A 221 -2.61 2.85 -17.75
C SER A 221 -1.42 2.31 -18.54
N ALA A 222 -1.41 1.01 -18.77
CA ALA A 222 -0.39 0.33 -19.56
C ALA A 222 -1.01 -0.84 -20.33
N THR A 223 -0.56 -1.09 -21.56
CA THR A 223 -0.94 -2.29 -22.32
C THR A 223 0.15 -3.35 -22.17
N LEU A 224 -0.21 -4.48 -21.57
CA LEU A 224 0.66 -5.66 -21.52
C LEU A 224 0.35 -6.58 -22.68
N ARG A 225 1.37 -6.84 -23.50
CA ARG A 225 1.29 -7.76 -24.63
C ARG A 225 1.94 -9.08 -24.28
N PHE A 226 1.17 -10.16 -24.39
CA PHE A 226 1.60 -11.54 -24.20
C PHE A 226 1.68 -12.23 -25.56
N SER A 227 2.80 -12.88 -25.86
CA SER A 227 3.01 -13.54 -27.15
C SER A 227 3.80 -14.83 -27.01
N ASP A 228 3.40 -15.88 -27.73
CA ASP A 228 4.15 -17.14 -27.87
C ASP A 228 4.84 -17.26 -29.24
N GLY A 229 4.81 -16.19 -30.04
CA GLY A 229 5.31 -16.14 -31.41
C GLY A 229 4.26 -16.49 -32.48
N ARG A 230 3.12 -17.09 -32.10
CA ARG A 230 1.99 -17.40 -33.00
C ARG A 230 0.73 -16.61 -32.62
N GLN A 231 0.42 -16.57 -31.34
CA GLN A 231 -0.69 -15.84 -30.76
C GLN A 231 -0.18 -14.62 -30.02
N ARG A 232 -0.95 -13.54 -30.09
CA ARG A 232 -0.70 -12.30 -29.38
C ARG A 232 -1.98 -11.89 -28.67
N VAL A 233 -1.87 -11.57 -27.38
CA VAL A 233 -2.97 -11.07 -26.57
C VAL A 233 -2.51 -9.79 -25.90
N ASP A 234 -3.19 -8.70 -26.20
CA ASP A 234 -2.95 -7.40 -25.59
C ASP A 234 -4.02 -7.21 -24.50
N VAL A 235 -3.58 -6.87 -23.29
CA VAL A 235 -4.45 -6.64 -22.13
C VAL A 235 -4.19 -5.24 -21.61
N PHE A 236 -5.26 -4.46 -21.52
CA PHE A 236 -5.22 -3.09 -21.06
C PHE A 236 -5.38 -3.03 -19.54
N PHE A 237 -4.37 -2.52 -18.85
CA PHE A 237 -4.34 -2.38 -17.41
C PHE A 237 -4.50 -0.90 -17.03
N THR A 238 -5.34 -0.64 -16.03
CA THR A 238 -5.54 0.70 -15.47
C THR A 238 -5.26 0.72 -13.98
N GLU A 239 -4.69 1.81 -13.50
CA GLU A 239 -4.62 2.09 -12.07
C GLU A 239 -6.05 2.29 -11.53
N MET A 240 -6.45 1.50 -10.53
CA MET A 240 -7.67 1.79 -9.79
C MET A 240 -7.34 2.79 -8.69
N ARG A 241 -8.05 3.92 -8.63
CA ARG A 241 -7.96 4.83 -7.48
C ARG A 241 -8.32 4.04 -6.20
N GLY A 242 -7.41 4.02 -5.23
CA GLY A 242 -7.53 3.22 -4.00
C GLY A 242 -7.10 1.75 -4.11
N GLY A 243 -6.65 1.28 -5.29
CA GLY A 243 -6.21 -0.11 -5.54
C GLY A 243 -4.76 -0.43 -5.15
N GLY A 244 -4.08 0.45 -4.41
CA GLY A 244 -2.67 0.32 -4.08
C GLY A 244 -1.74 0.44 -5.29
N SER A 245 -0.55 -0.16 -5.19
CA SER A 245 0.46 -0.13 -6.26
C SER A 245 0.19 -1.18 -7.35
N ALA A 246 -1.07 -1.47 -7.63
CA ALA A 246 -1.48 -2.50 -8.58
C ALA A 246 -2.38 -1.91 -9.66
N TRP A 247 -2.19 -2.37 -10.89
CA TRP A 247 -3.00 -2.04 -12.04
C TRP A 247 -3.83 -3.26 -12.40
N TYR A 248 -5.05 -3.03 -12.85
CA TYR A 248 -6.04 -4.09 -13.02
C TYR A 248 -6.59 -4.10 -14.44
N ALA A 249 -6.93 -5.31 -14.90
CA ALA A 249 -7.60 -5.54 -16.17
C ALA A 249 -8.73 -6.53 -15.99
N ASP A 250 -9.85 -6.29 -16.67
CA ASP A 250 -10.92 -7.28 -16.81
C ASP A 250 -10.53 -8.32 -17.86
N LEU A 251 -10.69 -9.60 -17.53
CA LEU A 251 -10.38 -10.71 -18.42
C LEU A 251 -11.61 -11.32 -19.09
N ALA A 252 -12.82 -10.78 -18.86
CA ALA A 252 -14.05 -11.32 -19.44
C ALA A 252 -13.99 -11.45 -20.98
N ALA A 253 -13.34 -10.51 -21.66
CA ALA A 253 -13.14 -10.53 -23.12
C ALA A 253 -11.71 -10.94 -23.53
N SER A 254 -10.86 -11.35 -22.58
CA SER A 254 -9.45 -11.66 -22.86
C SER A 254 -9.25 -13.16 -23.09
N SER A 255 -8.48 -13.51 -24.12
CA SER A 255 -7.99 -14.87 -24.34
C SER A 255 -6.72 -15.20 -23.54
N LEU A 256 -6.24 -14.28 -22.68
CA LEU A 256 -5.03 -14.48 -21.87
C LEU A 256 -5.09 -15.73 -20.99
N PRO A 257 -6.18 -16.01 -20.24
CA PRO A 257 -6.24 -17.23 -19.42
C PRO A 257 -6.05 -18.48 -20.26
N THR A 258 -6.67 -18.56 -21.45
CA THR A 258 -6.50 -19.70 -22.36
C THR A 258 -5.07 -19.78 -22.90
N LEU A 259 -4.47 -18.66 -23.32
CA LEU A 259 -3.09 -18.63 -23.82
C LEU A 259 -2.08 -19.15 -22.77
N LEU A 260 -2.29 -18.83 -21.49
CA LEU A 260 -1.44 -19.28 -20.39
C LEU A 260 -1.54 -20.79 -20.12
N LEU A 261 -2.61 -21.46 -20.59
CA LEU A 261 -2.84 -22.89 -20.38
C LEU A 261 -2.33 -23.79 -21.53
N GLN A 262 -2.05 -23.23 -22.71
CA GLN A 262 -1.81 -24.03 -23.90
C GLN A 262 -0.49 -24.82 -23.90
N ARG A 263 0.60 -24.22 -23.39
CA ARG A 263 1.95 -24.80 -23.43
C ARG A 263 2.78 -24.31 -22.24
N ASP A 264 3.83 -25.07 -21.89
CA ASP A 264 4.73 -24.72 -20.79
C ASP A 264 5.91 -23.82 -21.21
N THR A 265 6.06 -23.50 -22.50
CA THR A 265 7.14 -22.60 -22.97
C THR A 265 6.90 -21.17 -22.49
N PRO A 266 7.92 -20.36 -22.15
CA PRO A 266 7.69 -18.99 -21.69
C PRO A 266 7.01 -18.10 -22.75
N LEU A 267 6.23 -17.11 -22.30
CA LEU A 267 5.64 -16.08 -23.16
C LEU A 267 6.52 -14.83 -23.20
N SER A 268 6.74 -14.27 -24.39
CA SER A 268 7.27 -12.91 -24.49
C SER A 268 6.26 -11.92 -23.93
N LEU A 269 6.74 -11.03 -23.06
CA LEU A 269 5.92 -10.02 -22.40
C LEU A 269 6.48 -8.63 -22.69
N ALA A 270 5.63 -7.72 -23.18
CA ALA A 270 5.97 -6.33 -23.46
C ALA A 270 5.00 -5.36 -22.78
N ILE A 271 5.49 -4.18 -22.39
CA ILE A 271 4.69 -3.06 -21.90
C ILE A 271 4.72 -1.98 -22.97
N ASP A 272 3.57 -1.54 -23.48
CA ASP A 272 3.46 -0.44 -24.47
C ASP A 272 4.42 -0.59 -25.66
N ASN A 273 4.55 -1.83 -26.15
CA ASN A 273 5.45 -2.27 -27.23
C ASN A 273 6.94 -2.44 -26.85
N THR A 274 7.36 -2.11 -25.63
CA THR A 274 8.72 -2.38 -25.13
C THR A 274 8.82 -3.77 -24.51
N LEU A 275 9.64 -4.65 -25.10
CA LEU A 275 9.88 -6.01 -24.60
C LEU A 275 10.50 -5.98 -23.20
N GLN A 276 9.86 -6.66 -22.25
CA GLN A 276 10.31 -6.77 -20.86
C GLN A 276 11.10 -8.06 -20.60
N GLY A 277 10.82 -9.10 -21.39
CA GLY A 277 11.47 -10.40 -21.30
C GLY A 277 10.47 -11.54 -21.43
N GLN A 278 10.77 -12.67 -20.78
CA GLN A 278 9.94 -13.87 -20.84
C GLN A 278 9.22 -14.14 -19.52
N LEU A 279 7.92 -14.41 -19.60
CA LEU A 279 7.08 -14.83 -18.49
C LEU A 279 7.01 -16.36 -18.46
N PRO A 280 7.42 -17.02 -17.35
CA PRO A 280 7.34 -18.46 -17.26
C PRO A 280 5.88 -18.94 -17.25
N ARG A 281 5.61 -20.13 -17.79
CA ARG A 281 4.30 -20.80 -17.74
C ARG A 281 4.29 -22.08 -16.91
N GLN A 282 5.44 -22.49 -16.37
CA GLN A 282 5.54 -23.62 -15.45
C GLN A 282 4.53 -23.46 -14.31
N GLY A 283 3.67 -24.45 -14.09
CA GLY A 283 2.64 -24.43 -13.03
C GLY A 283 1.38 -23.60 -13.33
N ALA A 284 1.31 -22.89 -14.45
CA ALA A 284 0.18 -22.01 -14.79
C ALA A 284 -1.13 -22.79 -14.84
N GLY A 285 -1.10 -23.99 -15.44
CA GLY A 285 -2.25 -24.89 -15.56
C GLY A 285 -3.00 -25.13 -14.25
N GLN A 286 -2.28 -25.57 -13.23
CA GLN A 286 -2.84 -25.88 -11.93
C GLN A 286 -3.28 -24.62 -11.18
N ALA A 287 -2.41 -23.61 -11.13
CA ALA A 287 -2.69 -22.38 -10.38
C ALA A 287 -3.90 -21.63 -10.95
N LEU A 288 -3.95 -21.43 -12.27
CA LEU A 288 -5.04 -20.68 -12.92
C LEU A 288 -6.38 -21.40 -12.81
N ARG A 289 -6.42 -22.72 -13.03
CA ARG A 289 -7.68 -23.48 -12.89
C ARG A 289 -8.24 -23.37 -11.47
N GLN A 290 -7.39 -23.42 -10.45
CA GLN A 290 -7.85 -23.29 -9.06
C GLN A 290 -8.29 -21.85 -8.73
N ALA A 291 -7.46 -20.86 -9.06
CA ALA A 291 -7.74 -19.44 -8.78
C ALA A 291 -8.99 -18.91 -9.48
N LEU A 292 -9.20 -19.32 -10.74
CA LEU A 292 -10.27 -18.81 -11.58
C LEU A 292 -11.53 -19.67 -11.58
N SER A 293 -11.50 -20.89 -11.01
CA SER A 293 -12.68 -21.77 -10.92
C SER A 293 -13.96 -21.12 -10.40
N PRO A 294 -13.93 -20.13 -9.46
CA PRO A 294 -15.16 -19.49 -8.99
C PRO A 294 -15.86 -18.58 -10.00
N CYS A 295 -15.18 -18.11 -11.06
CA CYS A 295 -15.71 -17.11 -11.99
C CYS A 295 -15.49 -17.43 -13.47
N LEU A 296 -14.57 -18.34 -13.80
CA LEU A 296 -14.23 -18.69 -15.17
C LEU A 296 -13.88 -20.18 -15.26
N ARG A 297 -14.65 -20.92 -16.05
CA ARG A 297 -14.35 -22.32 -16.38
C ARG A 297 -13.34 -22.38 -17.51
N LEU A 298 -12.10 -22.68 -17.16
CA LEU A 298 -11.03 -22.94 -18.11
C LEU A 298 -11.10 -24.42 -18.54
N ARG A 299 -11.15 -24.66 -19.84
CA ARG A 299 -11.08 -26.01 -20.43
C ARG A 299 -9.64 -26.38 -20.75
#